data_AF-A0A8T4ZBS3-F1
#
_entry.id   AF-A0A8T4ZBS3-F1
#
_cell.length_a   1.000
_cell.length_b   1.000
_cell.length_c   1.000
_cell.angle_alpha   90.00
_cell.angle_beta   90.00
_cell.angle_gamma   90.00
#
_symmetry.space_group_name_H-M   'P 1'
#
loop_
_entity.id
_entity.type
_entity.pdbx_description
1 polymer ?
#
loop_
_entity_poly.entity_id
_entity_poly.type
_entity_poly.pdbx_seq_one_letter_code
_entity_poly.pdbx_strand_id
1 'polypeptide(L)'
;DGDGGVLERFVSRLRQLDPDIVVGWGQNILDWDYMLARSRKSGVKLSVDRCGGEPHRSTFGHISITGRANIDLANIADDMPEVKVEGLGGLAEFLGVARKYEVDRFQDVETGMLWKGSDGRRRLIEYSRFRSEVTLRILNLLIDYAIQMSHLTGLPLDQVAAAAVGFRVDSYLMAQAHRLNELIPKRTEQPYIPYQGAIVMEPKPGIHEDVAVLDFTSMYPNLMIMYNISPDSFIGSIDTSTTEFFTAPEVGFKFRKDPPGFYKKILQDLINVRREIKSKMSEVAKDSVEYKVLRERERVVKIVTNACYGYAGWIGARWYVREVAESVAAFGRASL
;
A
#
# COMPACT_ATOMS: atom_id res chain seq x y z
N ASP A 1 -15.67 39.44 2.24
CA ASP A 1 -15.06 38.90 1.00
C ASP A 1 -13.73 38.19 1.24
N GLY A 2 -13.71 37.18 2.11
CA GLY A 2 -12.51 36.37 2.32
C GLY A 2 -12.85 34.98 2.85
N ASP A 3 -11.89 34.06 2.74
CA ASP A 3 -12.10 32.64 3.04
C ASP A 3 -12.04 32.34 4.55
N GLY A 4 -11.73 33.33 5.40
CA GLY A 4 -11.58 33.14 6.85
C GLY A 4 -12.82 32.53 7.50
N GLY A 5 -14.01 33.06 7.20
CA GLY A 5 -15.25 32.56 7.80
C GLY A 5 -15.60 31.12 7.41
N VAL A 6 -15.17 30.62 6.24
CA VAL A 6 -15.38 29.21 5.88
C VAL A 6 -14.35 28.31 6.58
N LEU A 7 -13.10 28.76 6.72
CA LEU A 7 -12.07 28.02 7.46
C LEU A 7 -12.40 27.90 8.95
N GLU A 8 -12.89 28.96 9.59
CA GLU A 8 -13.34 28.93 10.99
C GLU A 8 -14.49 27.95 11.18
N ARG A 9 -15.49 27.98 10.28
CA ARG A 9 -16.60 27.02 10.32
C ARG A 9 -16.12 25.58 10.09
N PHE A 10 -15.17 25.36 9.20
CA PHE A 10 -14.57 24.04 8.99
C PHE A 10 -13.88 23.54 10.26
N VAL A 11 -13.00 24.33 10.86
CA VAL A 11 -12.31 23.97 12.13
C VAL A 11 -13.33 23.69 13.23
N SER A 12 -14.31 24.57 13.41
CA SER A 12 -15.37 24.39 14.41
C SER A 12 -16.16 23.11 14.16
N ARG A 13 -16.53 22.83 12.91
CA ARG A 13 -17.33 21.64 12.57
C ARG A 13 -16.54 20.36 12.79
N LEU A 14 -15.27 20.32 12.39
CA LEU A 14 -14.41 19.16 12.59
C LEU A 14 -14.20 18.87 14.08
N ARG A 15 -13.99 19.90 14.92
CA ARG A 15 -13.88 19.75 16.37
C ARG A 15 -15.18 19.31 17.04
N GLN A 16 -16.34 19.79 16.55
CA GLN A 16 -17.65 19.37 17.07
C GLN A 16 -18.01 17.93 16.70
N LEU A 17 -17.64 17.50 15.48
CA LEU A 17 -17.85 16.11 15.04
C LEU A 17 -16.85 15.15 15.68
N ASP A 18 -15.66 15.64 16.03
CA ASP A 18 -14.52 14.88 16.55
C ASP A 18 -14.25 13.55 15.80
N PRO A 19 -14.07 13.56 14.47
CA PRO A 19 -13.91 12.32 13.71
C PRO A 19 -12.58 11.62 14.01
N ASP A 20 -12.61 10.29 14.17
CA ASP A 20 -11.38 9.50 14.27
C ASP A 20 -10.64 9.37 12.93
N ILE A 21 -11.39 9.45 11.82
CA ILE A 21 -10.85 9.36 10.45
C ILE A 21 -11.25 10.62 9.68
N VAL A 22 -10.28 11.23 9.01
CA VAL A 22 -10.49 12.29 8.02
C VAL A 22 -10.10 11.75 6.66
N VAL A 23 -11.04 11.73 5.70
CA VAL A 23 -10.83 11.14 4.38
C VAL A 23 -11.00 12.16 3.26
N GLY A 24 -10.16 12.05 2.24
CA GLY A 24 -10.18 12.89 1.04
C GLY A 24 -9.58 12.17 -0.15
N TRP A 25 -9.49 12.88 -1.28
CA TRP A 25 -8.83 12.42 -2.50
C TRP A 25 -7.75 13.44 -2.89
N GLY A 26 -6.48 13.06 -2.78
CA GLY A 26 -5.36 13.96 -3.02
C GLY A 26 -5.10 14.96 -1.89
N GLN A 27 -5.66 14.74 -0.71
CA GLN A 27 -5.51 15.65 0.43
C GLN A 27 -4.09 15.72 0.98
N ASN A 28 -3.30 14.66 0.81
CA ASN A 28 -1.87 14.66 1.18
C ASN A 28 -1.02 15.52 0.24
N ILE A 29 -1.48 15.68 -1.01
CA ILE A 29 -0.76 16.37 -2.08
C ILE A 29 -1.14 17.85 -2.14
N LEU A 30 -2.43 18.17 -1.99
CA LEU A 30 -2.96 19.50 -2.28
C LEU A 30 -3.79 20.09 -1.14
N ASP A 31 -4.86 19.42 -0.71
CA ASP A 31 -5.94 20.08 0.04
C ASP A 31 -5.46 20.70 1.35
N TRP A 32 -4.70 19.95 2.15
CA TRP A 32 -4.20 20.44 3.44
C TRP A 32 -3.19 21.58 3.29
N ASP A 33 -2.25 21.46 2.34
CA ASP A 33 -1.26 22.50 2.07
C ASP A 33 -1.93 23.77 1.54
N TYR A 34 -2.92 23.63 0.66
CA TYR A 34 -3.72 24.73 0.16
C TYR A 34 -4.47 25.42 1.31
N MET A 35 -5.15 24.65 2.16
CA MET A 35 -5.87 25.17 3.32
C MET A 35 -4.94 25.90 4.30
N LEU A 36 -3.75 25.36 4.58
CA LEU A 36 -2.72 26.00 5.41
C LEU A 36 -2.23 27.32 4.81
N ALA A 37 -2.05 27.39 3.49
CA ALA A 37 -1.68 28.64 2.82
C ALA A 37 -2.80 29.69 2.93
N ARG A 38 -4.07 29.27 2.77
CA ARG A 38 -5.24 30.15 2.92
C ARG A 38 -5.44 30.62 4.36
N SER A 39 -5.23 29.73 5.34
CA SER A 39 -5.40 30.03 6.76
C SER A 39 -4.44 31.12 7.22
N ARG A 40 -3.15 31.04 6.81
CA ARG A 40 -2.14 32.08 7.02
C ARG A 40 -2.54 33.42 6.42
N LYS A 41 -3.07 33.43 5.20
CA LYS A 41 -3.52 34.66 4.53
C LYS A 41 -4.74 35.29 5.21
N SER A 42 -5.64 34.48 5.76
CA SER A 42 -6.86 34.94 6.41
C SER A 42 -6.72 35.16 7.92
N GLY A 43 -5.56 34.89 8.52
CA GLY A 43 -5.34 35.01 9.96
C GLY A 43 -6.06 33.96 10.80
N VAL A 44 -6.57 32.89 10.17
CA VAL A 44 -7.27 31.79 10.85
C VAL A 44 -6.27 30.68 11.14
N LYS A 45 -6.21 30.19 12.38
CA LYS A 45 -5.38 29.04 12.73
C LYS A 45 -6.12 27.73 12.44
N LEU A 46 -5.54 26.83 11.65
CA LEU A 46 -6.15 25.54 11.26
C LEU A 46 -6.03 24.48 12.37
N SER A 47 -6.60 24.77 13.53
CA SER A 47 -6.49 23.93 14.74
C SER A 47 -7.41 22.70 14.68
N VAL A 48 -7.13 21.77 13.77
CA VAL A 48 -7.98 20.61 13.42
C VAL A 48 -7.60 19.32 14.15
N ASP A 49 -6.41 19.27 14.74
CA ASP A 49 -6.00 18.11 15.53
C ASP A 49 -6.63 18.09 16.94
N ARG A 50 -6.47 16.99 17.68
CA ARG A 50 -7.01 16.85 19.05
C ARG A 50 -6.20 17.61 20.11
N CYS A 51 -5.01 18.11 19.76
CA CYS A 51 -4.11 18.87 20.64
C CYS A 51 -4.18 20.39 20.40
N GLY A 52 -5.04 20.86 19.49
CA GLY A 52 -5.12 22.28 19.10
C GLY A 52 -3.98 22.76 18.18
N GLY A 53 -3.27 21.83 17.56
CA GLY A 53 -2.26 22.03 16.53
C GLY A 53 -2.81 22.02 15.10
N GLU A 54 -1.95 22.43 14.18
CA GLU A 54 -2.20 22.46 12.74
C GLU A 54 -1.76 21.14 12.09
N PRO A 55 -2.39 20.73 10.97
CA PRO A 55 -1.91 19.59 10.21
C PRO A 55 -0.50 19.85 9.70
N HIS A 56 0.33 18.81 9.61
CA HIS A 56 1.70 18.95 9.13
C HIS A 56 2.14 17.76 8.28
N ARG A 57 2.99 18.00 7.29
CA ARG A 57 3.57 16.92 6.48
C ARG A 57 4.56 16.11 7.31
N SER A 58 4.48 14.80 7.15
CA SER A 58 5.28 13.82 7.87
C SER A 58 5.80 12.73 6.92
N THR A 59 6.23 11.58 7.44
CA THR A 59 6.87 10.49 6.71
C THR A 59 6.06 10.05 5.49
N PHE A 60 6.71 9.67 4.39
CA PHE A 60 6.04 9.26 3.14
C PHE A 60 5.17 10.36 2.48
N GLY A 61 5.25 11.60 2.96
CA GLY A 61 4.47 12.72 2.41
C GLY A 61 3.03 12.79 2.90
N HIS A 62 2.59 11.90 3.81
CA HIS A 62 1.27 12.03 4.42
C HIS A 62 1.18 13.30 5.27
N ILE A 63 -0.04 13.81 5.43
CA ILE A 63 -0.34 14.89 6.36
C ILE A 63 -0.82 14.26 7.66
N SER A 64 -0.11 14.54 8.76
CA SER A 64 -0.47 14.08 10.09
C SER A 64 -1.42 15.08 10.76
N ILE A 65 -2.47 14.53 11.38
CA ILE A 65 -3.43 15.26 12.20
C ILE A 65 -3.44 14.59 13.57
N THR A 66 -2.69 15.13 14.54
CA THR A 66 -2.49 14.51 15.86
C THR A 66 -3.80 14.01 16.48
N GLY A 67 -3.87 12.70 16.75
CA GLY A 67 -5.03 12.05 17.34
C GLY A 67 -6.14 11.66 16.35
N ARG A 68 -5.94 11.80 15.03
CA ARG A 68 -6.87 11.38 13.97
C ARG A 68 -6.11 10.65 12.86
N ALA A 69 -6.75 9.70 12.19
CA ALA A 69 -6.21 9.06 11.00
C ALA A 69 -6.61 9.85 9.74
N ASN A 70 -5.66 10.53 9.12
CA ASN A 70 -5.86 11.21 7.84
C ASN A 70 -5.62 10.24 6.67
N ILE A 71 -6.68 9.75 6.04
CA ILE A 71 -6.63 8.72 5.00
C ILE A 71 -6.85 9.36 3.63
N ASP A 72 -5.84 9.34 2.77
CA ASP A 72 -5.97 9.77 1.38
C ASP A 72 -6.32 8.58 0.47
N LEU A 73 -7.52 8.61 -0.14
CA LEU A 73 -7.97 7.55 -1.03
C LEU A 73 -7.13 7.44 -2.30
N ALA A 74 -6.45 8.51 -2.73
CA ALA A 74 -5.53 8.44 -3.87
C ALA A 74 -4.38 7.46 -3.57
N ASN A 75 -3.82 7.50 -2.36
CA ASN A 75 -2.76 6.57 -1.97
C ASN A 75 -3.24 5.11 -1.82
N ILE A 76 -4.52 4.89 -1.49
CA ILE A 76 -5.10 3.54 -1.49
C ILE A 76 -5.35 3.06 -2.93
N ALA A 77 -5.79 3.95 -3.82
CA ALA A 77 -6.05 3.63 -5.22
C ALA A 77 -4.78 3.16 -5.94
N ASP A 78 -3.60 3.68 -5.58
CA ASP A 78 -2.30 3.25 -6.13
C ASP A 78 -2.00 1.75 -5.90
N ASP A 79 -2.63 1.12 -4.89
CA ASP A 79 -2.53 -0.33 -4.64
C ASP A 79 -3.43 -1.18 -5.57
N MET A 80 -4.22 -0.55 -6.44
CA MET A 80 -5.24 -1.21 -7.29
C MET A 80 -4.90 -1.07 -8.78
N PRO A 81 -3.93 -1.84 -9.31
CA PRO A 81 -3.47 -1.76 -10.70
C PRO A 81 -4.56 -2.10 -11.73
N GLU A 82 -5.68 -2.68 -11.31
CA GLU A 82 -6.87 -2.94 -12.11
C GLU A 82 -7.62 -1.65 -12.47
N VAL A 83 -7.47 -0.59 -11.68
CA VAL A 83 -8.05 0.73 -11.93
C VAL A 83 -7.22 1.44 -13.00
N LYS A 84 -7.66 1.35 -14.26
CA LYS A 84 -6.94 1.95 -15.41
C LYS A 84 -7.18 3.43 -15.61
N VAL A 85 -8.29 3.94 -15.08
CA VAL A 85 -8.64 5.35 -15.17
C VAL A 85 -8.37 5.99 -13.82
N GLU A 86 -7.34 6.83 -13.79
CA GLU A 86 -6.93 7.55 -12.59
C GLU A 86 -7.98 8.60 -12.17
N GLY A 87 -7.98 8.95 -10.88
CA GLY A 87 -8.90 9.95 -10.31
C GLY A 87 -10.07 9.36 -9.54
N LEU A 88 -10.73 10.22 -8.75
CA LEU A 88 -11.86 9.85 -7.90
C LEU A 88 -13.00 9.23 -8.71
N GLY A 89 -13.34 9.81 -9.87
CA GLY A 89 -14.39 9.29 -10.74
C GLY A 89 -14.07 7.92 -11.34
N GLY A 90 -12.80 7.67 -11.69
CA GLY A 90 -12.36 6.37 -12.21
C GLY A 90 -12.44 5.28 -11.16
N LEU A 91 -11.98 5.56 -9.94
CA LEU A 91 -12.12 4.63 -8.81
C LEU A 91 -13.59 4.40 -8.45
N ALA A 92 -14.41 5.46 -8.42
CA ALA A 92 -15.84 5.36 -8.11
C ALA A 92 -16.58 4.46 -9.08
N GLU A 93 -16.27 4.56 -10.38
CA GLU A 93 -16.89 3.72 -11.41
C GLU A 93 -16.42 2.28 -11.32
N PHE A 94 -15.11 2.05 -11.11
CA PHE A 94 -14.55 0.72 -10.91
C PHE A 94 -15.19 -0.01 -9.72
N LEU A 95 -15.42 0.70 -8.61
CA LEU A 95 -16.05 0.15 -7.42
C LEU A 95 -17.60 0.09 -7.49
N GLY A 96 -18.20 0.55 -8.59
CA GLY A 96 -19.66 0.58 -8.74
C GLY A 96 -20.37 1.57 -7.81
N VAL A 97 -19.66 2.59 -7.33
CA VAL A 97 -20.18 3.62 -6.41
C VAL A 97 -20.98 4.69 -7.16
N ALA A 98 -20.43 5.20 -8.25
CA ALA A 98 -21.02 6.24 -9.09
C ALA A 98 -20.41 6.21 -10.50
N ARG A 99 -21.08 6.80 -11.50
CA ARG A 99 -20.48 6.93 -12.83
C ARG A 99 -19.42 8.02 -12.83
N LYS A 100 -18.34 7.82 -13.60
CA LYS A 100 -17.23 8.78 -13.68
C LYS A 100 -17.72 10.19 -14.07
N TYR A 101 -18.60 10.29 -15.07
CA TYR A 101 -19.12 11.58 -15.54
C TYR A 101 -19.99 12.33 -14.50
N GLU A 102 -20.51 11.63 -13.49
CA GLU A 102 -21.23 12.26 -12.39
C GLU A 102 -20.26 12.88 -11.37
N VAL A 103 -19.16 12.17 -11.09
CA VAL A 103 -18.13 12.56 -10.13
C VAL A 103 -17.22 13.65 -10.70
N ASP A 104 -16.83 13.53 -11.97
CA ASP A 104 -15.96 14.45 -12.69
C ASP A 104 -16.79 15.35 -13.63
N ARG A 105 -17.91 15.86 -13.12
CA ARG A 105 -18.89 16.63 -13.89
C ARG A 105 -18.34 17.93 -14.49
N PHE A 106 -17.40 18.57 -13.80
CA PHE A 106 -16.85 19.86 -14.18
C PHE A 106 -15.33 19.77 -14.32
N GLN A 107 -14.79 20.43 -15.35
CA GLN A 107 -13.37 20.67 -15.48
C GLN A 107 -12.93 21.87 -14.63
N ASP A 108 -11.67 21.89 -14.21
CA ASP A 108 -11.13 22.95 -13.34
C ASP A 108 -11.37 24.36 -13.90
N VAL A 109 -11.22 24.53 -15.22
CA VAL A 109 -11.45 25.82 -15.90
C VAL A 109 -12.90 26.33 -15.80
N GLU A 110 -13.87 25.41 -15.71
CA GLU A 110 -15.29 25.74 -15.62
C GLU A 110 -15.67 26.20 -14.21
N THR A 111 -15.00 25.69 -13.17
CA THR A 111 -15.33 25.99 -11.77
C THR A 111 -15.21 27.48 -11.47
N GLY A 112 -14.14 28.14 -11.95
CA GLY A 112 -13.93 29.57 -11.77
C GLY A 112 -14.97 30.44 -12.50
N MET A 113 -15.48 29.98 -13.64
CA MET A 113 -16.54 30.67 -14.38
C MET A 113 -17.89 30.51 -13.66
N LEU A 114 -18.23 29.29 -13.25
CA LEU A 114 -19.46 28.98 -12.54
C LEU A 114 -19.56 29.73 -11.19
N TRP A 115 -18.44 29.90 -10.49
CA TRP A 115 -18.43 30.61 -9.20
C TRP A 115 -18.84 32.08 -9.29
N LYS A 116 -18.76 32.71 -10.48
CA LYS A 116 -19.14 34.11 -10.67
C LYS A 116 -20.66 34.32 -10.57
N GLY A 117 -21.46 33.33 -10.99
CA GLY A 117 -22.93 33.40 -11.01
C GLY A 117 -23.59 32.69 -9.83
N SER A 118 -24.77 33.16 -9.40
CA SER A 118 -25.53 32.54 -8.29
C SER A 118 -25.95 31.09 -8.59
N ASP A 119 -26.42 30.81 -9.80
CA ASP A 119 -26.78 29.45 -10.23
C ASP A 119 -25.55 28.53 -10.29
N GLY A 120 -24.44 29.02 -10.86
CA GLY A 120 -23.19 28.26 -10.93
C GLY A 120 -22.64 27.94 -9.54
N ARG A 121 -22.70 28.86 -8.57
CA ARG A 121 -22.36 28.58 -7.16
C ARG A 121 -23.22 27.47 -6.57
N ARG A 122 -24.54 27.49 -6.78
CA ARG A 122 -25.44 26.43 -6.29
C ARG A 122 -25.05 25.07 -6.86
N ARG A 123 -24.77 25.00 -8.18
CA ARG A 123 -24.32 23.77 -8.85
C ARG A 123 -22.97 23.27 -8.32
N LEU A 124 -22.03 24.16 -8.02
CA LEU A 124 -20.74 23.80 -7.43
C LEU A 124 -20.86 23.28 -5.99
N ILE A 125 -21.81 23.81 -5.21
CA ILE A 125 -22.11 23.31 -3.85
C ILE A 125 -22.67 21.89 -3.94
N GLU A 126 -23.67 21.66 -4.80
CA GLU A 126 -24.24 20.32 -5.03
C GLU A 126 -23.18 19.32 -5.51
N TYR A 127 -22.30 19.77 -6.42
CA TYR A 127 -21.17 18.99 -6.91
C TYR A 127 -20.17 18.62 -5.81
N SER A 128 -19.74 19.58 -5.00
CA SER A 128 -18.79 19.34 -3.89
C SER A 128 -19.38 18.40 -2.84
N ARG A 129 -20.68 18.54 -2.55
CA ARG A 129 -21.42 17.64 -1.68
C ARG A 129 -21.43 16.22 -2.23
N PHE A 130 -21.81 16.04 -3.50
CA PHE A 130 -21.83 14.73 -4.15
C PHE A 130 -20.46 14.05 -4.14
N ARG A 131 -19.38 14.78 -4.44
CA ARG A 131 -18.01 14.24 -4.37
C ARG A 131 -17.62 13.82 -2.96
N SER A 132 -18.04 14.58 -1.94
CA SER A 132 -17.80 14.21 -0.53
C SER A 132 -18.57 12.94 -0.14
N GLU A 133 -19.82 12.79 -0.59
CA GLU A 133 -20.63 11.59 -0.38
C GLU A 133 -20.03 10.36 -1.07
N VAL A 134 -19.56 10.51 -2.31
CA VAL A 134 -18.84 9.44 -3.05
C VAL A 134 -17.55 9.04 -2.34
N THR A 135 -16.75 10.02 -1.89
CA THR A 135 -15.51 9.78 -1.12
C THR A 135 -15.79 8.94 0.13
N LEU A 136 -16.83 9.28 0.90
CA LEU A 136 -17.21 8.51 2.09
C LEU A 136 -17.70 7.10 1.75
N ARG A 137 -18.45 6.93 0.66
CA ARG A 137 -18.90 5.60 0.18
C ARG A 137 -17.73 4.73 -0.24
N ILE A 138 -16.72 5.30 -0.91
CA ILE A 138 -15.48 4.58 -1.27
C ILE A 138 -14.71 4.19 0.00
N LEU A 139 -14.57 5.08 0.98
CA LEU A 139 -13.92 4.75 2.25
C LEU A 139 -14.57 3.53 2.89
N ASN A 140 -15.90 3.47 2.97
CA ASN A 140 -16.61 2.34 3.58
C ASN A 140 -16.35 1.00 2.87
N LEU A 141 -15.94 0.99 1.60
CA LEU A 141 -15.55 -0.22 0.88
C LEU A 141 -14.08 -0.61 1.10
N LEU A 142 -13.21 0.36 1.42
CA LEU A 142 -11.76 0.17 1.47
C LEU A 142 -11.16 0.25 2.88
N ILE A 143 -11.93 0.69 3.88
CA ILE A 143 -11.42 0.92 5.23
C ILE A 143 -10.95 -0.38 5.89
N ASP A 144 -11.68 -1.48 5.71
CA ASP A 144 -11.28 -2.78 6.27
C ASP A 144 -9.93 -3.23 5.70
N TYR A 145 -9.71 -3.04 4.40
CA TYR A 145 -8.41 -3.29 3.75
C TYR A 145 -7.29 -2.46 4.38
N ALA A 146 -7.50 -1.14 4.52
CA ALA A 146 -6.49 -0.24 5.09
C ALA A 146 -6.18 -0.59 6.56
N ILE A 147 -7.21 -0.92 7.36
CA ILE A 147 -7.04 -1.35 8.75
C ILE A 147 -6.29 -2.69 8.83
N GLN A 148 -6.61 -3.67 7.99
CA GLN A 148 -5.88 -4.95 7.99
C GLN A 148 -4.42 -4.76 7.55
N MET A 149 -4.14 -3.88 6.57
CA MET A 149 -2.78 -3.56 6.16
C MET A 149 -2.00 -2.87 7.27
N SER A 150 -2.60 -1.90 7.95
CA SER A 150 -2.02 -1.22 9.12
C SER A 150 -1.71 -2.23 10.23
N HIS A 151 -2.67 -3.11 10.54
CA HIS A 151 -2.52 -4.13 11.57
C HIS A 151 -1.39 -5.12 11.27
N LEU A 152 -1.26 -5.59 10.02
CA LEU A 152 -0.21 -6.53 9.65
C LEU A 152 1.18 -5.86 9.66
N THR A 153 1.29 -4.67 9.06
CA THR A 153 2.59 -4.01 8.83
C THR A 153 3.10 -3.23 10.05
N GLY A 154 2.22 -2.92 11.00
CA GLY A 154 2.51 -2.08 12.16
C GLY A 154 2.60 -0.58 11.85
N LEU A 155 2.36 -0.17 10.59
CA LEU A 155 2.29 1.24 10.23
C LEU A 155 0.95 1.84 10.67
N PRO A 156 0.92 3.07 11.20
CA PRO A 156 -0.32 3.79 11.48
C PRO A 156 -1.24 3.92 10.25
N LEU A 157 -2.55 3.99 10.49
CA LEU A 157 -3.57 3.98 9.42
C LEU A 157 -3.46 5.16 8.45
N ASP A 158 -3.00 6.32 8.91
CA ASP A 158 -2.71 7.51 8.09
C ASP A 158 -1.41 7.39 7.28
N GLN A 159 -0.53 6.47 7.65
CA GLN A 159 0.77 6.24 7.00
C GLN A 159 0.76 5.05 6.05
N VAL A 160 -0.03 4.02 6.35
CA VAL A 160 0.08 2.73 5.68
C VAL A 160 -0.17 2.84 4.18
N ALA A 161 -1.18 3.62 3.76
CA ALA A 161 -1.46 3.82 2.35
C ALA A 161 -0.39 4.71 1.67
N ALA A 162 0.07 5.76 2.35
CA ALA A 162 1.09 6.67 1.83
C ALA A 162 2.48 6.02 1.69
N ALA A 163 2.78 5.02 2.52
CA ALA A 163 4.02 4.26 2.42
C ALA A 163 4.03 3.40 1.15
N ALA A 164 5.10 3.49 0.35
CA ALA A 164 5.31 2.55 -0.74
C ALA A 164 5.39 1.10 -0.22
N VAL A 165 5.01 0.12 -1.04
CA VAL A 165 4.93 -1.30 -0.66
C VAL A 165 6.22 -1.79 0.03
N GLY A 166 7.40 -1.38 -0.47
CA GLY A 166 8.68 -1.75 0.14
C GLY A 166 8.83 -1.30 1.60
N PHE A 167 8.33 -0.10 1.97
CA PHE A 167 8.35 0.38 3.35
C PHE A 167 7.34 -0.34 4.25
N ARG A 168 6.21 -0.78 3.69
CA ARG A 168 5.22 -1.60 4.41
C ARG A 168 5.83 -2.96 4.79
N VAL A 169 6.53 -3.59 3.85
CA VAL A 169 7.29 -4.82 4.08
C VAL A 169 8.45 -4.58 5.05
N ASP A 170 9.20 -3.48 4.91
CA ASP A 170 10.29 -3.12 5.84
C ASP A 170 9.80 -3.05 7.29
N SER A 171 8.69 -2.35 7.52
CA SER A 171 8.07 -2.22 8.85
C SER A 171 7.65 -3.57 9.42
N TYR A 172 7.01 -4.41 8.60
CA TYR A 172 6.64 -5.77 8.99
C TYR A 172 7.86 -6.61 9.40
N LEU A 173 8.91 -6.62 8.57
CA LEU A 173 10.13 -7.39 8.84
C LEU A 173 10.88 -6.87 10.07
N MET A 174 10.91 -5.56 10.31
CA MET A 174 11.46 -4.98 11.54
C MET A 174 10.72 -5.48 12.78
N ALA A 175 9.38 -5.54 12.75
CA ALA A 175 8.59 -6.08 13.85
C ALA A 175 8.87 -7.58 14.06
N GLN A 176 9.03 -8.36 13.00
CA GLN A 176 9.37 -9.78 13.10
C GLN A 176 10.78 -10.03 13.61
N ALA A 177 11.77 -9.26 13.15
CA ALA A 177 13.15 -9.34 13.64
C ALA A 177 13.21 -9.09 15.16
N HIS A 178 12.49 -8.08 15.65
CA HIS A 178 12.36 -7.85 17.09
C HIS A 178 11.72 -9.04 17.82
N ARG A 179 10.65 -9.64 17.28
CA ARG A 179 10.01 -10.83 17.88
C ARG A 179 10.92 -12.05 17.92
N LEU A 180 11.79 -12.21 16.92
CA LEU A 180 12.77 -13.29 16.83
C LEU A 180 14.07 -12.99 17.58
N ASN A 181 14.17 -11.84 18.27
CA ASN A 181 15.38 -11.37 18.94
C ASN A 181 16.59 -11.26 17.99
N GLU A 182 16.33 -10.85 16.74
CA GLU A 182 17.33 -10.60 15.71
C GLU A 182 17.62 -9.09 15.58
N LEU A 183 18.88 -8.74 15.30
CA LEU A 183 19.27 -7.35 15.05
C LEU A 183 18.74 -6.87 13.71
N ILE A 184 18.15 -5.67 13.70
CA ILE A 184 17.66 -5.02 12.48
C ILE A 184 18.85 -4.44 11.71
N PRO A 185 19.09 -4.83 10.45
CA PRO A 185 20.17 -4.25 9.65
C PRO A 185 19.98 -2.74 9.43
N LYS A 186 21.10 -2.03 9.36
CA LYS A 186 21.10 -0.63 8.95
C LYS A 186 20.73 -0.54 7.47
N ARG A 187 19.92 0.44 7.10
CA ARG A 187 19.71 0.78 5.69
C ARG A 187 20.98 1.40 5.13
N THR A 188 21.50 0.84 4.04
CA THR A 188 22.72 1.30 3.36
C THR A 188 22.40 1.70 1.93
N GLU A 189 22.94 2.82 1.47
CA GLU A 189 22.92 3.14 0.04
C GLU A 189 23.90 2.22 -0.68
N GLN A 190 23.42 1.54 -1.71
CA GLN A 190 24.21 0.65 -2.56
C GLN A 190 23.94 1.01 -4.03
N PRO A 191 24.93 0.87 -4.93
CA PRO A 191 24.71 1.11 -6.35
C PRO A 191 23.70 0.09 -6.90
N TYR A 192 22.77 0.54 -7.74
CA TYR A 192 21.90 -0.39 -8.44
C TYR A 192 22.71 -1.19 -9.45
N ILE A 193 22.76 -2.50 -9.25
CA ILE A 193 23.29 -3.43 -10.24
C ILE A 193 22.11 -4.26 -10.75
N PRO A 194 21.68 -4.06 -12.01
CA PRO A 194 20.60 -4.85 -12.57
C PRO A 194 20.99 -6.33 -12.59
N TYR A 195 20.00 -7.18 -12.34
CA TYR A 195 20.13 -8.64 -12.43
C TYR A 195 19.04 -9.19 -13.34
N GLN A 196 19.26 -10.40 -13.86
CA GLN A 196 18.29 -11.03 -14.76
C GLN A 196 17.03 -11.43 -13.97
N GLY A 197 15.89 -10.81 -14.33
CA GLY A 197 14.58 -11.06 -13.73
C GLY A 197 13.85 -12.29 -14.31
N ALA A 198 12.52 -12.25 -14.30
CA ALA A 198 11.69 -13.32 -14.84
C ALA A 198 11.92 -13.53 -16.35
N ILE A 199 11.64 -14.74 -16.86
CA ILE A 199 11.54 -14.96 -18.31
C ILE A 199 10.35 -14.17 -18.84
N VAL A 200 10.58 -13.40 -19.89
CA VAL A 200 9.52 -12.77 -20.69
C VAL A 200 9.57 -13.41 -22.07
N MET A 201 8.62 -14.29 -22.36
CA MET A 201 8.44 -14.82 -23.71
C MET A 201 7.82 -13.73 -24.58
N GLU A 202 8.38 -13.50 -25.77
CA GLU A 202 7.80 -12.55 -26.71
C GLU A 202 6.42 -13.05 -27.17
N PRO A 203 5.33 -12.29 -26.95
CA PRO A 203 4.02 -12.69 -27.41
C PRO A 203 3.94 -12.55 -28.92
N LYS A 204 3.19 -13.45 -29.58
CA LYS A 204 2.85 -13.27 -31.01
C LYS A 204 1.81 -12.14 -31.12
N PRO A 205 2.11 -11.01 -31.79
CA PRO A 205 1.14 -9.93 -31.92
C PRO A 205 -0.07 -10.38 -32.74
N GLY A 206 -1.27 -10.05 -32.26
CA GLY A 206 -2.52 -10.44 -32.91
C GLY A 206 -3.70 -10.48 -31.94
N ILE A 207 -4.89 -10.73 -32.48
CA ILE A 207 -6.06 -11.06 -31.68
C ILE A 207 -6.00 -12.56 -31.39
N HIS A 208 -6.13 -12.91 -30.12
CA HIS A 208 -6.17 -14.29 -29.66
C HIS A 208 -7.54 -14.54 -29.04
N GLU A 209 -8.13 -15.68 -29.39
CA GLU A 209 -9.40 -16.16 -28.83
C GLU A 209 -9.09 -17.30 -27.84
N ASP A 210 -10.01 -17.56 -26.90
CA ASP A 210 -9.90 -18.65 -25.90
C ASP A 210 -8.61 -18.66 -25.07
N VAL A 211 -8.18 -17.47 -24.61
CA VAL A 211 -6.95 -17.31 -23.81
C VAL A 211 -7.17 -17.72 -22.35
N ALA A 212 -6.35 -18.65 -21.86
CA ALA A 212 -6.26 -19.00 -20.45
C ALA A 212 -5.04 -18.35 -19.78
N VAL A 213 -5.23 -17.75 -18.60
CA VAL A 213 -4.14 -17.21 -17.77
C VAL A 213 -3.90 -18.16 -16.60
N LEU A 214 -2.73 -18.80 -16.60
CA LEU A 214 -2.28 -19.67 -15.51
C LEU A 214 -1.29 -18.90 -14.63
N ASP A 215 -1.61 -18.78 -13.34
CA ASP A 215 -0.77 -18.10 -12.36
C ASP A 215 -0.22 -19.09 -11.33
N PHE A 216 1.09 -19.07 -11.11
CA PHE A 216 1.74 -19.89 -10.09
C PHE A 216 1.50 -19.27 -8.71
N THR A 217 0.76 -19.98 -7.86
CA THR A 217 0.41 -19.46 -6.53
C THR A 217 1.66 -19.19 -5.69
N SER A 218 1.97 -17.92 -5.47
CA SER A 218 3.07 -17.45 -4.59
C SER A 218 4.41 -18.14 -4.91
N MET A 219 4.77 -18.23 -6.20
CA MET A 219 5.98 -18.90 -6.67
C MET A 219 7.25 -18.45 -5.93
N TYR A 220 7.57 -17.15 -5.98
CA TYR A 220 8.81 -16.64 -5.37
C TYR A 220 8.90 -16.86 -3.85
N PRO A 221 7.85 -16.56 -3.04
CA PRO A 221 7.83 -16.96 -1.64
C PRO A 221 8.11 -18.45 -1.40
N ASN A 222 7.49 -19.33 -2.20
CA ASN A 222 7.69 -20.77 -2.06
C ASN A 222 9.13 -21.19 -2.42
N LEU A 223 9.74 -20.59 -3.45
CA LEU A 223 11.13 -20.84 -3.80
C LEU A 223 12.10 -20.38 -2.70
N MET A 224 11.84 -19.20 -2.11
CA MET A 224 12.61 -18.70 -0.96
C MET A 224 12.55 -19.66 0.23
N ILE A 225 11.38 -20.24 0.52
CA ILE A 225 11.21 -21.24 1.59
C ILE A 225 11.92 -22.55 1.25
N MET A 226 11.69 -23.07 0.03
CA MET A 226 12.17 -24.38 -0.41
C MET A 226 13.70 -24.45 -0.41
N TYR A 227 14.36 -23.44 -0.97
CA TYR A 227 15.81 -23.38 -1.10
C TYR A 227 16.49 -22.55 -0.01
N ASN A 228 15.75 -22.21 1.05
CA ASN A 228 16.23 -21.42 2.20
C ASN A 228 16.94 -20.13 1.75
N ILE A 229 16.38 -19.37 0.80
CA ILE A 229 17.04 -18.22 0.19
C ILE A 229 16.83 -16.99 1.06
N SER A 230 17.91 -16.52 1.70
CA SER A 230 17.88 -15.35 2.59
C SER A 230 19.27 -14.74 2.75
N PRO A 231 19.39 -13.44 3.12
CA PRO A 231 20.69 -12.81 3.34
C PRO A 231 21.58 -13.55 4.34
N ASP A 232 20.97 -14.08 5.41
CA ASP A 232 21.66 -14.76 6.49
C ASP A 232 22.03 -16.21 6.13
N SER A 233 21.33 -16.85 5.20
CA SER A 233 21.67 -18.19 4.69
C SER A 233 22.60 -18.18 3.48
N PHE A 234 22.86 -17.02 2.87
CA PHE A 234 23.76 -16.87 1.73
C PHE A 234 25.21 -17.22 2.11
N ILE A 235 25.76 -18.21 1.43
CA ILE A 235 27.17 -18.61 1.53
C ILE A 235 27.89 -17.82 0.45
N GLY A 236 28.50 -16.70 0.84
CA GLY A 236 29.40 -15.95 -0.04
C GLY A 236 30.65 -16.77 -0.41
N SER A 237 31.74 -16.09 -0.77
CA SER A 237 33.00 -16.75 -1.12
C SER A 237 33.82 -17.27 0.09
N ILE A 238 33.35 -17.06 1.32
CA ILE A 238 34.21 -17.08 2.53
C ILE A 238 33.97 -18.30 3.43
N ASP A 239 32.78 -18.93 3.40
CA ASP A 239 32.48 -20.05 4.30
C ASP A 239 32.75 -21.40 3.62
N THR A 240 33.89 -22.00 3.95
CA THR A 240 34.32 -23.34 3.50
C THR A 240 33.89 -24.45 4.46
N SER A 241 33.25 -24.11 5.59
CA SER A 241 32.88 -25.07 6.63
C SER A 241 31.49 -25.69 6.43
N THR A 242 30.61 -25.03 5.67
CA THR A 242 29.28 -25.56 5.37
C THR A 242 29.34 -26.65 4.28
N THR A 243 29.01 -27.89 4.65
CA THR A 243 29.00 -29.04 3.71
C THR A 243 27.67 -29.22 2.98
N GLU A 244 26.56 -28.69 3.51
CA GLU A 244 25.23 -28.84 2.92
C GLU A 244 24.63 -27.51 2.47
N PHE A 245 24.47 -27.36 1.16
CA PHE A 245 23.93 -26.15 0.55
C PHE A 245 23.04 -26.45 -0.66
N PHE A 246 22.19 -25.49 -0.99
CA PHE A 246 21.53 -25.38 -2.28
C PHE A 246 22.36 -24.48 -3.20
N THR A 247 22.42 -24.80 -4.49
CA THR A 247 23.08 -23.99 -5.51
C THR A 247 22.01 -23.43 -6.45
N ALA A 248 21.96 -22.11 -6.58
CA ALA A 248 21.08 -21.45 -7.53
C ALA A 248 21.51 -21.78 -8.97
N PRO A 249 20.57 -22.18 -9.85
CA PRO A 249 20.86 -22.44 -11.26
C PRO A 249 21.33 -21.15 -11.94
N GLU A 250 22.06 -21.27 -13.05
CA GLU A 250 22.60 -20.17 -13.88
C GLU A 250 23.66 -19.28 -13.21
N VAL A 251 23.47 -18.91 -11.95
CA VAL A 251 24.30 -17.94 -11.21
C VAL A 251 25.24 -18.56 -10.19
N GLY A 252 25.00 -19.81 -9.79
CA GLY A 252 25.92 -20.59 -8.94
C GLY A 252 26.02 -20.16 -7.48
N PHE A 253 25.23 -19.18 -7.05
CA PHE A 253 25.15 -18.73 -5.66
C PHE A 253 24.69 -19.86 -4.73
N LYS A 254 25.24 -19.90 -3.52
CA LYS A 254 25.01 -20.99 -2.57
C LYS A 254 24.28 -20.50 -1.33
N PHE A 255 23.35 -21.32 -0.84
CA PHE A 255 22.57 -21.04 0.37
C PHE A 255 22.62 -22.25 1.31
N ARG A 256 22.90 -22.02 2.60
CA ARG A 256 22.91 -23.09 3.60
C ARG A 256 21.54 -23.75 3.68
N LYS A 257 21.49 -25.08 3.84
CA LYS A 257 20.20 -25.78 4.04
C LYS A 257 19.61 -25.52 5.43
N ASP A 258 20.48 -25.40 6.42
CA ASP A 258 20.16 -25.22 7.84
C ASP A 258 21.20 -24.26 8.50
N PRO A 259 20.83 -23.47 9.52
CA PRO A 259 19.47 -23.23 10.03
C PRO A 259 18.56 -22.50 9.02
N PRO A 260 17.22 -22.50 9.23
CA PRO A 260 16.30 -21.68 8.45
C PRO A 260 16.68 -20.21 8.51
N GLY A 261 16.87 -19.58 7.35
CA GLY A 261 17.15 -18.15 7.25
C GLY A 261 15.93 -17.30 7.61
N PHE A 262 16.17 -16.02 7.84
CA PHE A 262 15.15 -15.06 8.28
C PHE A 262 13.93 -15.06 7.35
N TYR A 263 14.11 -14.90 6.04
CA TYR A 263 12.98 -14.90 5.09
C TYR A 263 12.20 -16.21 5.10
N LYS A 264 12.87 -17.37 5.26
CA LYS A 264 12.20 -18.67 5.30
C LYS A 264 11.23 -18.74 6.49
N LYS A 265 11.68 -18.36 7.69
CA LYS A 265 10.83 -18.31 8.89
C LYS A 265 9.61 -17.41 8.66
N ILE A 266 9.83 -16.17 8.22
CA ILE A 266 8.76 -15.18 8.05
C ILE A 266 7.73 -15.60 7.00
N LEU A 267 8.19 -16.12 5.85
CA LEU A 267 7.30 -16.54 4.78
C LEU A 267 6.49 -17.78 5.17
N GLN A 268 7.08 -18.72 5.91
CA GLN A 268 6.36 -19.87 6.47
C GLN A 268 5.24 -19.40 7.40
N ASP A 269 5.53 -18.46 8.29
CA ASP A 269 4.55 -17.90 9.22
C ASP A 269 3.40 -17.19 8.47
N LEU A 270 3.71 -16.35 7.48
CA LEU A 270 2.71 -15.69 6.65
C LEU A 270 1.80 -16.69 5.90
N ILE A 271 2.37 -17.75 5.34
CA ILE A 271 1.60 -18.79 4.64
C ILE A 271 0.70 -19.55 5.63
N ASN A 272 1.19 -19.85 6.82
CA ASN A 272 0.41 -20.53 7.86
C ASN A 272 -0.75 -19.65 8.34
N VAL A 273 -0.48 -18.38 8.67
CA VAL A 273 -1.51 -17.38 9.03
C VAL A 273 -2.58 -17.28 7.94
N ARG A 274 -2.16 -17.23 6.67
CA ARG A 274 -3.08 -17.19 5.53
C ARG A 274 -3.97 -18.44 5.46
N ARG A 275 -3.41 -19.62 5.73
CA ARG A 275 -4.16 -20.89 5.78
C ARG A 275 -5.19 -20.89 6.90
N GLU A 276 -4.81 -20.42 8.09
CA GLU A 276 -5.72 -20.29 9.24
C GLU A 276 -6.88 -19.34 8.96
N ILE A 277 -6.60 -18.18 8.35
CA ILE A 277 -7.64 -17.22 7.96
C ILE A 277 -8.62 -17.88 6.99
N LYS A 278 -8.13 -18.61 5.98
CA LYS A 278 -8.99 -19.33 5.02
C LYS A 278 -9.85 -20.40 5.69
N SER A 279 -9.33 -21.11 6.69
CA SER A 279 -10.12 -22.06 7.49
C SER A 279 -11.28 -21.34 8.16
N LYS A 280 -11.00 -20.26 8.89
CA LYS A 280 -12.02 -19.44 9.56
C LYS A 280 -13.04 -18.87 8.58
N MET A 281 -12.59 -18.43 7.40
CA MET A 281 -13.50 -17.95 6.33
C MET A 281 -14.48 -19.02 5.85
N SER A 282 -14.11 -20.30 5.89
CA SER A 282 -14.98 -21.40 5.48
C SER A 282 -16.07 -21.73 6.50
N GLU A 283 -15.90 -21.29 7.74
CA GLU A 283 -16.80 -21.53 8.87
C GLU A 283 -17.87 -20.43 9.03
N VAL A 284 -17.73 -19.31 8.31
CA VAL A 284 -18.61 -18.14 8.43
C VAL A 284 -19.39 -17.88 7.14
N ALA A 285 -20.59 -17.28 7.28
CA ALA A 285 -21.44 -16.96 6.14
C ALA A 285 -20.81 -15.87 5.25
N LYS A 286 -20.82 -16.05 3.92
CA LYS A 286 -20.12 -15.17 2.96
C LYS A 286 -20.60 -13.72 2.95
N ASP A 287 -21.83 -13.48 3.35
CA ASP A 287 -22.48 -12.17 3.44
C ASP A 287 -22.25 -11.48 4.79
N SER A 288 -21.76 -12.21 5.79
CA SER A 288 -21.46 -11.66 7.12
C SER A 288 -20.36 -10.60 7.09
N VAL A 289 -20.41 -9.68 8.06
CA VAL A 289 -19.35 -8.70 8.29
C VAL A 289 -18.03 -9.39 8.59
N GLU A 290 -18.07 -10.48 9.36
CA GLU A 290 -16.89 -11.26 9.71
C GLU A 290 -16.17 -11.83 8.49
N TYR A 291 -16.92 -12.39 7.53
CA TYR A 291 -16.33 -12.89 6.28
C TYR A 291 -15.64 -11.77 5.49
N LYS A 292 -16.22 -10.57 5.43
CA LYS A 292 -15.62 -9.41 4.73
C LYS A 292 -14.29 -9.01 5.36
N VAL A 293 -14.23 -8.90 6.69
CA VAL A 293 -12.99 -8.59 7.42
C VAL A 293 -11.94 -9.68 7.21
N LEU A 294 -12.32 -10.95 7.32
CA LEU A 294 -11.40 -12.07 7.11
C LEU A 294 -10.89 -12.12 5.66
N ARG A 295 -11.74 -11.79 4.68
CA ARG A 295 -11.36 -11.69 3.27
C ARG A 295 -10.31 -10.62 3.04
N GLU A 296 -10.49 -9.42 3.59
CA GLU A 296 -9.48 -8.36 3.46
C GLU A 296 -8.19 -8.72 4.21
N ARG A 297 -8.29 -9.43 5.35
CA ARG A 297 -7.11 -9.94 6.06
C ARG A 297 -6.34 -10.97 5.24
N GLU A 298 -7.03 -11.91 4.60
CA GLU A 298 -6.41 -12.89 3.68
C GLU A 298 -5.72 -12.18 2.52
N ARG A 299 -6.38 -11.19 1.93
CA ARG A 299 -5.86 -10.38 0.81
C ARG A 299 -4.58 -9.66 1.21
N VAL A 300 -4.57 -8.98 2.35
CA VAL A 300 -3.41 -8.24 2.87
C VAL A 300 -2.23 -9.18 3.12
N VAL A 301 -2.46 -10.33 3.77
CA VAL A 301 -1.39 -11.33 4.00
C VAL A 301 -0.83 -11.82 2.67
N LYS A 302 -1.69 -12.09 1.66
CA LYS A 302 -1.24 -12.46 0.31
C LYS A 302 -0.34 -11.38 -0.31
N ILE A 303 -0.76 -10.11 -0.25
CA ILE A 303 -0.03 -8.98 -0.82
C ILE A 303 1.36 -8.87 -0.18
N VAL A 304 1.45 -8.83 1.15
CA VAL A 304 2.73 -8.71 1.86
C VAL A 304 3.63 -9.91 1.62
N THR A 305 3.07 -11.13 1.58
CA THR A 305 3.83 -12.36 1.27
C THR A 305 4.49 -12.27 -0.10
N ASN A 306 3.73 -11.89 -1.12
CA ASN A 306 4.25 -11.76 -2.48
C ASN A 306 5.24 -10.59 -2.62
N ALA A 307 5.02 -9.51 -1.89
CA ALA A 307 5.89 -8.33 -1.90
C ALA A 307 7.27 -8.57 -1.27
N CYS A 308 7.44 -9.59 -0.42
CA CYS A 308 8.73 -9.93 0.20
C CYS A 308 9.83 -10.21 -0.84
N TYR A 309 9.51 -10.83 -1.97
CA TYR A 309 10.47 -11.02 -3.06
C TYR A 309 10.89 -9.69 -3.69
N GLY A 310 9.92 -8.83 -4.05
CA GLY A 310 10.22 -7.51 -4.61
C GLY A 310 11.03 -6.65 -3.64
N TYR A 311 10.75 -6.76 -2.35
CA TYR A 311 11.53 -6.12 -1.28
C TYR A 311 12.97 -6.64 -1.21
N ALA A 312 13.20 -7.95 -1.32
CA ALA A 312 14.55 -8.52 -1.32
C ALA A 312 15.42 -8.02 -2.50
N GLY A 313 14.79 -7.65 -3.63
CA GLY A 313 15.44 -7.04 -4.79
C GLY A 313 15.50 -5.51 -4.77
N TRP A 314 14.90 -4.85 -3.77
CA TRP A 314 14.87 -3.39 -3.67
C TRP A 314 16.10 -2.87 -2.92
N ILE A 315 16.90 -2.03 -3.58
CA ILE A 315 18.13 -1.44 -3.02
C ILE A 315 17.89 -0.72 -1.68
N GLY A 316 16.69 -0.13 -1.51
CA GLY A 316 16.32 0.58 -0.28
C GLY A 316 15.97 -0.34 0.90
N ALA A 317 15.92 -1.65 0.71
CA ALA A 317 15.61 -2.63 1.75
C ALA A 317 16.78 -2.79 2.74
N ARG A 318 16.44 -3.11 4.00
CA ARG A 318 17.42 -3.43 5.05
C ARG A 318 17.99 -4.83 4.88
N TRP A 319 17.15 -5.77 4.47
CA TRP A 319 17.54 -7.16 4.14
C TRP A 319 17.79 -7.31 2.62
N TYR A 320 18.42 -6.31 2.01
CA TYR A 320 18.81 -6.34 0.60
C TYR A 320 20.12 -7.13 0.42
N VAL A 321 20.05 -8.15 -0.43
CA VAL A 321 21.21 -8.84 -0.99
C VAL A 321 20.85 -9.16 -2.44
N ARG A 322 21.61 -8.63 -3.40
CA ARG A 322 21.33 -8.80 -4.83
C ARG A 322 21.26 -10.27 -5.23
N GLU A 323 22.20 -11.06 -4.72
CA GLU A 323 22.34 -12.50 -4.96
C GLU A 323 21.11 -13.28 -4.49
N VAL A 324 20.42 -12.83 -3.43
CA VAL A 324 19.17 -13.42 -2.97
C VAL A 324 18.08 -13.24 -4.02
N ALA A 325 17.87 -12.00 -4.47
CA ALA A 325 16.82 -11.71 -5.45
C ALA A 325 17.09 -12.36 -6.81
N GLU A 326 18.35 -12.34 -7.25
CA GLU A 326 18.79 -12.96 -8.49
C GLU A 326 18.65 -14.50 -8.44
N SER A 327 18.97 -15.13 -7.31
CA SER A 327 18.81 -16.58 -7.14
C SER A 327 17.34 -17.01 -7.17
N VAL A 328 16.45 -16.25 -6.54
CA VAL A 328 15.00 -16.53 -6.58
C VAL A 328 14.49 -16.44 -8.02
N ALA A 329 14.92 -15.43 -8.79
CA ALA A 329 14.58 -15.31 -10.20
C ALA A 329 15.10 -16.50 -11.01
N ALA A 330 16.36 -16.91 -10.80
CA ALA A 330 16.95 -18.05 -11.50
C ALA A 330 16.24 -19.37 -11.21
N PHE A 331 15.90 -19.66 -9.95
CA PHE A 331 15.06 -20.82 -9.62
C PHE A 331 13.67 -20.73 -10.25
N GLY A 332 13.09 -19.52 -10.32
CA GLY A 332 11.82 -19.27 -11.01
C GLY A 332 11.91 -19.63 -12.49
N ARG A 333 12.98 -19.21 -13.18
CA ARG A 333 13.22 -19.54 -14.59
C ARG A 333 13.39 -21.04 -14.82
N ALA A 334 14.12 -21.72 -13.95
CA ALA A 334 14.33 -23.17 -14.05
C ALA A 334 13.08 -24.01 -13.73
N SER A 335 12.04 -23.40 -13.15
CA SER A 335 10.78 -24.06 -12.78
C SER A 335 9.67 -23.90 -13.83
N LEU A 336 9.89 -23.04 -14.85
CA LEU A 336 8.96 -22.75 -15.95
C LEU A 336 9.27 -23.61 -17.17
#